data_AF-A0A9D8Q222-F1
#
_entry.id   AF-A0A9D8Q222-F1
#
_cell.length_a   1.000
_cell.length_b   1.000
_cell.length_c   1.000
_cell.angle_alpha   90.00
_cell.angle_beta   90.00
_cell.angle_gamma   90.00
#
_symmetry.space_group_name_H-M   'P 1'
#
loop_
_entity.id
_entity.type
_entity.pdbx_description
1 polymer ?
#
loop_
_entity_poly.entity_id
_entity_poly.type
_entity_poly.pdbx_seq_one_letter_code
_entity_poly.pdbx_strand_id
1 'polypeptide(L)'
;MRSTRSVPLSLSGDGTVRRILKRNLSAILGLALLAFAAGIAAALATWTVDDPSLSHATDLPARNVLGVPGAIIADVVMQFVGLAGMVLLLPPVVWAWRLVFGEPARFSWRTVVTWILGTVSAALALALLPVMGTWPLPTGIGG
;
A
#
# COMPACT_ATOMS: atom_id res chain seq x y z
N MET A 1 51.45 -22.01 37.05
CA MET A 1 49.99 -22.23 37.03
C MET A 1 49.39 -21.43 35.88
N ARG A 2 49.07 -22.07 34.75
CA ARG A 2 48.43 -21.41 33.59
C ARG A 2 46.91 -21.44 33.78
N SER A 3 46.32 -20.28 34.00
CA SER A 3 44.86 -20.09 34.05
C SER A 3 44.26 -20.41 32.68
N THR A 4 43.55 -21.53 32.59
CA THR A 4 42.70 -21.88 31.44
C THR A 4 41.49 -20.97 31.43
N ARG A 5 41.53 -19.94 30.57
CA ARG A 5 40.37 -19.11 30.24
C ARG A 5 39.41 -19.96 29.41
N SER A 6 38.29 -20.37 29.98
CA SER A 6 37.20 -20.99 29.22
C SER A 6 36.65 -19.95 28.26
N VAL A 7 36.89 -20.13 26.96
CA VAL A 7 36.20 -19.38 25.92
C VAL A 7 34.74 -19.87 25.94
N PRO A 8 33.76 -19.03 26.30
CA PRO A 8 32.37 -19.45 26.20
C PRO A 8 32.05 -19.68 24.72
N LEU A 9 31.74 -20.93 24.38
CA LEU A 9 31.17 -21.30 23.09
C LEU A 9 29.77 -20.67 23.02
N SER A 10 29.70 -19.42 22.56
CA SER A 10 28.43 -18.85 22.11
C SER A 10 28.01 -19.68 20.90
N LEU A 11 27.01 -20.53 21.09
CA LEU A 11 26.43 -21.36 20.05
C LEU A 11 26.00 -20.44 18.92
N SER A 12 26.81 -20.38 17.86
CA SER A 12 26.59 -19.53 16.69
C SER A 12 25.26 -19.86 15.97
N GLY A 13 24.59 -20.95 16.39
CA GLY A 13 23.25 -21.36 15.97
C GLY A 13 22.14 -20.39 16.35
N ASP A 14 22.08 -19.87 17.58
CA ASP A 14 20.94 -19.05 18.03
C ASP A 14 20.84 -17.72 17.27
N GLY A 15 21.98 -17.07 17.07
CA GLY A 15 22.06 -15.83 16.29
C GLY A 15 21.74 -16.04 14.81
N THR A 16 22.10 -17.19 14.25
CA THR A 16 21.89 -17.54 12.84
C THR A 16 20.43 -17.89 12.57
N VAL A 17 19.82 -18.75 13.40
CA VAL A 17 18.40 -19.11 13.30
C VAL A 17 17.53 -17.86 13.46
N ARG A 18 17.82 -17.02 14.46
CA ARG A 18 17.11 -15.75 14.67
C ARG A 18 17.21 -14.82 13.46
N ARG A 19 18.38 -14.76 12.80
CA ARG A 19 18.59 -13.93 11.60
C ARG A 19 17.77 -14.45 10.41
N ILE A 20 17.79 -15.76 10.17
CA ILE A 20 17.03 -16.41 9.10
C ILE A 20 15.52 -16.22 9.34
N LEU A 21 15.05 -16.46 10.56
CA LEU A 21 13.64 -16.29 10.92
C LEU A 21 13.18 -14.85 10.71
N LYS A 22 13.96 -13.86 11.18
CA LYS A 22 13.64 -12.44 10.95
C LYS A 22 13.60 -12.09 9.46
N ARG A 23 14.59 -12.55 8.67
CA ARG A 23 14.64 -12.30 7.24
C ARG A 23 13.42 -12.87 6.51
N ASN A 24 13.06 -14.12 6.81
CA ASN A 24 11.91 -14.79 6.19
C ASN A 24 10.59 -14.14 6.60
N LEU A 25 10.42 -13.81 7.89
CA LEU A 25 9.21 -13.12 8.35
C LEU A 25 9.06 -11.74 7.71
N SER A 26 10.16 -10.97 7.62
CA SER A 26 10.16 -9.70 6.89
C SER A 26 9.79 -9.90 5.42
N ALA A 27 10.31 -10.93 4.75
CA ALA A 27 9.97 -11.19 3.36
C ALA A 27 8.50 -11.57 3.18
N ILE A 28 7.94 -12.42 4.05
CA ILE A 28 6.51 -12.79 4.02
C ILE A 28 5.63 -11.56 4.23
N LEU A 29 5.95 -10.71 5.22
CA LEU A 29 5.22 -9.46 5.45
C LEU A 29 5.32 -8.50 4.25
N GLY A 30 6.50 -8.43 3.62
CA GLY A 30 6.71 -7.65 2.41
C GLY A 30 5.85 -8.16 1.24
N LEU A 31 5.82 -9.47 1.00
CA LEU A 31 4.98 -10.07 -0.04
C LEU A 31 3.49 -9.87 0.24
N ALA A 32 3.06 -10.02 1.49
CA ALA A 32 1.68 -9.76 1.90
C ALA A 32 1.28 -8.29 1.65
N LEU A 33 2.15 -7.34 2.02
CA LEU A 33 1.93 -5.92 1.76
C LEU A 33 1.90 -5.60 0.26
N LEU A 34 2.76 -6.23 -0.53
CA LEU A 34 2.75 -6.09 -1.99
C LEU A 34 1.45 -6.61 -2.60
N ALA A 35 1.01 -7.80 -2.19
CA ALA A 35 -0.25 -8.39 -2.65
C ALA A 35 -1.45 -7.52 -2.27
N PHE A 36 -1.45 -6.96 -1.05
CA PHE A 36 -2.48 -6.03 -0.62
C PHE A 36 -2.51 -4.74 -1.48
N ALA A 37 -1.35 -4.13 -1.72
CA ALA A 37 -1.25 -2.94 -2.58
C ALA A 37 -1.68 -3.24 -4.02
N ALA A 38 -1.31 -4.40 -4.56
CA ALA A 38 -1.74 -4.87 -5.87
C ALA A 38 -3.26 -5.09 -5.94
N GLY A 39 -3.86 -5.60 -4.86
CA GLY A 39 -5.31 -5.73 -4.73
C GLY A 39 -6.03 -4.37 -4.79
N ILE A 40 -5.55 -3.36 -4.05
CA ILE A 40 -6.11 -2.00 -4.14
C ILE A 40 -5.92 -1.41 -5.54
N ALA A 41 -4.75 -1.60 -6.15
CA ALA A 41 -4.49 -1.14 -7.52
C ALA A 41 -5.46 -1.79 -8.53
N ALA A 42 -5.71 -3.10 -8.41
CA ALA A 42 -6.66 -3.82 -9.24
C ALA A 42 -8.09 -3.30 -9.02
N ALA A 43 -8.49 -3.07 -7.76
CA ALA A 43 -9.79 -2.52 -7.44
C ALA A 43 -9.99 -1.12 -8.05
N LEU A 44 -8.98 -0.25 -8.00
CA LEU A 44 -9.02 1.07 -8.65
C LEU A 44 -9.06 0.97 -10.18
N ALA A 45 -8.28 0.05 -10.76
CA ALA A 45 -8.24 -0.16 -12.20
C ALA A 45 -9.56 -0.69 -12.77
N THR A 46 -10.31 -1.47 -11.97
CA THR A 46 -11.63 -2.00 -12.35
C THR A 46 -12.79 -1.23 -11.73
N TRP A 47 -12.55 0.00 -11.25
CA TRP A 47 -13.59 0.81 -10.64
C TRP A 47 -14.58 1.33 -11.70
N THR A 48 -15.86 1.41 -11.32
CA THR A 48 -16.93 1.98 -12.13
C THR A 48 -17.93 2.71 -11.23
N VAL A 49 -18.57 3.76 -11.73
CA VAL A 49 -19.56 4.55 -10.97
C VAL A 49 -20.81 3.74 -10.66
N ASP A 50 -21.18 2.80 -11.52
CA ASP A 50 -22.39 1.98 -11.36
C ASP A 50 -22.24 0.83 -10.33
N ASP A 51 -21.05 0.65 -9.73
CA ASP A 51 -20.83 -0.42 -8.75
C ASP A 51 -21.49 -0.10 -7.40
N PRO A 52 -22.00 -1.12 -6.67
CA PRO A 52 -22.55 -0.93 -5.34
C PRO A 52 -21.44 -0.47 -4.38
N SER A 53 -21.67 0.66 -3.72
CA SER A 53 -20.71 1.32 -2.85
C SER A 53 -21.41 2.08 -1.71
N LEU A 54 -20.62 2.73 -0.85
CA LEU A 54 -21.17 3.55 0.25
C LEU A 54 -21.87 4.82 -0.26
N SER A 55 -21.46 5.32 -1.42
CA SER A 55 -22.05 6.49 -2.07
C SER A 55 -23.14 6.13 -3.07
N HIS A 56 -23.16 4.89 -3.55
CA HIS A 56 -24.06 4.42 -4.59
C HIS A 56 -24.73 3.10 -4.18
N ALA A 57 -25.94 3.20 -3.62
CA ALA A 57 -26.75 2.04 -3.27
C ALA A 57 -27.52 1.54 -4.50
N THR A 58 -27.18 0.34 -4.96
CA THR A 58 -27.80 -0.33 -6.12
C THR A 58 -27.86 -1.83 -5.90
N ASP A 59 -28.82 -2.49 -6.54
CA ASP A 59 -28.97 -3.96 -6.54
C ASP A 59 -28.13 -4.63 -7.65
N LEU A 60 -27.38 -3.85 -8.43
CA LEU A 60 -26.52 -4.37 -9.49
C LEU A 60 -25.33 -5.14 -8.90
N PRO A 61 -24.89 -6.24 -9.55
CA PRO A 61 -23.70 -6.96 -9.12
C PRO A 61 -22.46 -6.09 -9.33
N ALA A 62 -21.53 -6.11 -8.36
CA ALA A 62 -20.25 -5.42 -8.48
C ALA A 62 -19.42 -5.99 -9.64
N ARG A 63 -18.97 -5.10 -10.53
CA ARG A 63 -18.08 -5.40 -11.66
C ARG A 63 -16.62 -5.38 -11.27
N ASN A 64 -16.29 -4.79 -10.12
CA ASN A 64 -14.96 -4.82 -9.53
C ASN A 64 -14.42 -6.25 -9.39
N VAL A 65 -13.16 -6.47 -9.74
CA VAL A 65 -12.53 -7.81 -9.67
C VAL A 65 -12.45 -8.37 -8.24
N LEU A 66 -12.44 -7.51 -7.23
CA LEU A 66 -12.48 -7.91 -5.82
C LEU A 66 -13.91 -7.91 -5.24
N GLY A 67 -14.93 -7.77 -6.09
CA GLY A 67 -16.34 -7.69 -5.70
C GLY A 67 -16.67 -6.42 -4.91
N VAL A 68 -17.74 -6.49 -4.10
CA VAL A 68 -18.26 -5.35 -3.33
C VAL A 68 -17.22 -4.68 -2.43
N PRO A 69 -16.35 -5.40 -1.69
CA PRO A 69 -15.32 -4.75 -0.87
C PRO A 69 -14.35 -3.92 -1.71
N GLY A 70 -13.96 -4.42 -2.90
CA GLY A 70 -13.11 -3.68 -3.84
C GLY A 70 -13.80 -2.43 -4.39
N ALA A 71 -15.07 -2.56 -4.78
CA ALA A 71 -15.89 -1.44 -5.22
C ALA A 71 -15.98 -0.33 -4.16
N ILE A 72 -16.25 -0.68 -2.90
CA ILE A 72 -16.30 0.27 -1.78
C ILE A 72 -14.96 0.98 -1.57
N ILE A 73 -13.85 0.23 -1.51
CA ILE A 73 -12.52 0.80 -1.29
C ILE A 73 -12.16 1.76 -2.42
N ALA A 74 -12.37 1.33 -3.66
CA ALA A 74 -12.06 2.13 -4.83
C ALA A 74 -12.93 3.39 -4.91
N ASP A 75 -14.22 3.29 -4.60
CA ASP A 75 -15.14 4.44 -4.56
C ASP A 75 -14.70 5.50 -3.54
N VAL A 76 -14.34 5.08 -2.33
CA VAL A 76 -13.81 5.98 -1.30
C VAL A 76 -12.54 6.67 -1.80
N VAL A 77 -11.58 5.93 -2.33
CA VAL A 77 -10.33 6.53 -2.84
C VAL A 77 -10.60 7.53 -3.97
N MET A 78 -11.50 7.18 -4.91
CA MET A 78 -11.85 8.05 -6.04
C MET A 78 -12.54 9.34 -5.59
N GLN A 79 -13.36 9.29 -4.54
CA GLN A 79 -14.00 10.49 -3.98
C GLN A 79 -13.08 11.40 -3.19
N PHE A 80 -12.09 10.85 -2.48
CA PHE A 80 -11.22 11.68 -1.64
C PHE A 80 -9.99 12.21 -2.36
N VAL A 81 -9.43 11.44 -3.30
CA VAL A 81 -8.17 11.78 -3.97
C VAL A 81 -8.17 11.49 -5.48
N GLY A 82 -9.26 10.96 -6.03
CA GLY A 82 -9.37 10.66 -7.46
C GLY A 82 -8.20 9.84 -7.99
N LEU A 83 -7.65 10.26 -9.13
CA LEU A 83 -6.51 9.60 -9.78
C LEU A 83 -5.20 9.72 -8.97
N ALA A 84 -5.12 10.61 -7.98
CA ALA A 84 -3.97 10.63 -7.06
C ALA A 84 -3.91 9.39 -6.15
N GLY A 85 -4.94 8.53 -6.16
CA GLY A 85 -4.88 7.19 -5.58
C GLY A 85 -3.68 6.35 -6.07
N MET A 86 -3.18 6.60 -7.29
CA MET A 86 -1.95 5.94 -7.77
C MET A 86 -0.72 6.36 -6.95
N VAL A 87 -0.60 7.65 -6.60
CA VAL A 87 0.48 8.18 -5.76
C VAL A 87 0.35 7.66 -4.33
N LEU A 88 -0.88 7.54 -3.83
CA LEU A 88 -1.18 6.96 -2.52
C LEU A 88 -0.59 5.54 -2.38
N LEU A 89 -0.58 4.74 -3.45
CA LEU A 89 -0.08 3.36 -3.43
C LEU A 89 1.44 3.21 -3.48
N LEU A 90 2.20 4.26 -3.84
CA LEU A 90 3.64 4.14 -4.03
C LEU A 90 4.39 3.74 -2.74
N PRO A 91 4.15 4.36 -1.57
CA PRO A 91 4.95 4.03 -0.38
C PRO A 91 4.71 2.61 0.16
N PRO A 92 3.48 2.06 0.21
CA PRO A 92 3.26 0.64 0.49
C PRO A 92 4.06 -0.29 -0.40
N VAL A 93 4.14 -0.02 -1.71
CA VAL A 93 4.94 -0.82 -2.66
C VAL A 93 6.43 -0.72 -2.36
N VAL A 94 6.94 0.48 -2.08
CA VAL A 94 8.35 0.68 -1.70
C VAL A 94 8.69 -0.04 -0.39
N TRP A 95 7.82 0.03 0.61
CA TRP A 95 8.03 -0.68 1.87
C TRP A 95 7.98 -2.19 1.70
N ALA A 96 7.04 -2.69 0.91
CA ALA A 96 6.95 -4.10 0.56
C ALA A 96 8.24 -4.60 -0.11
N TRP A 97 8.73 -3.86 -1.12
CA TRP A 97 10.00 -4.14 -1.77
C TRP A 97 11.15 -4.23 -0.75
N ARG A 98 11.31 -3.21 0.11
CA ARG A 98 12.40 -3.19 1.11
C ARG A 98 12.31 -4.35 2.10
N LEU A 99 11.11 -4.72 2.54
CA LEU A 99 10.88 -5.86 3.41
C LEU A 99 11.29 -7.19 2.76
N VAL A 100 10.98 -7.38 1.47
CA VAL A 100 11.37 -8.57 0.69
C VAL A 100 12.89 -8.68 0.54
N PHE A 101 13.56 -7.60 0.16
CA PHE A 101 15.02 -7.58 -0.02
C PHE A 101 15.80 -7.39 1.29
N GLY A 102 15.09 -7.35 2.42
CA GLY A 102 15.61 -7.22 3.79
C GLY A 102 16.46 -5.98 4.02
N GLU A 103 16.10 -4.89 3.35
CA GLU A 103 16.49 -3.57 3.80
C GLU A 103 15.62 -3.14 4.99
N PRO A 104 16.17 -2.44 5.99
CA PRO A 104 15.37 -1.90 7.07
C PRO A 104 14.35 -0.88 6.50
N ALA A 105 13.08 -1.27 6.47
CA ALA A 105 11.97 -0.36 6.23
C ALA A 105 11.90 0.62 7.41
N ARG A 106 12.49 1.80 7.24
CA ARG A 106 12.41 2.86 8.25
C ARG A 106 11.07 3.57 8.11
N PHE A 107 10.11 3.16 8.93
CA PHE A 107 8.90 3.93 9.17
C PHE A 107 9.26 5.15 10.04
N SER A 108 9.59 6.27 9.40
CA SER A 108 9.69 7.56 10.08
C SER A 108 8.36 8.30 9.93
N TRP A 109 7.96 9.02 10.97
CA TRP A 109 6.86 9.99 10.89
C TRP A 109 7.04 10.95 9.70
N ARG A 110 8.28 11.36 9.39
CA ARG A 110 8.58 12.20 8.22
C ARG A 110 8.19 11.54 6.90
N THR A 111 8.37 10.23 6.77
CA THR A 111 7.97 9.46 5.58
C THR A 111 6.46 9.45 5.43
N VAL A 112 5.72 9.29 6.53
CA VAL A 112 4.25 9.31 6.51
C VAL A 112 3.73 10.71 6.15
N VAL A 113 4.30 11.77 6.74
CA VAL A 113 3.93 13.15 6.42
C VAL A 113 4.22 13.48 4.96
N THR A 114 5.41 13.16 4.46
CA THR A 114 5.77 13.40 3.05
C THR A 114 4.92 12.59 2.08
N TRP A 115 4.53 11.38 2.45
CA TRP A 115 3.56 10.57 1.68
C TRP A 115 2.19 11.24 1.60
N ILE A 116 1.61 11.64 2.72
CA ILE A 116 0.31 12.31 2.75
C ILE A 116 0.37 13.62 1.96
N LEU A 117 1.37 14.46 2.22
CA LEU A 117 1.56 15.72 1.50
C LEU A 117 1.76 15.52 0.00
N GLY A 118 2.53 14.51 -0.40
CA GLY A 118 2.72 14.17 -1.81
C GLY A 118 1.42 13.74 -2.49
N THR A 119 0.61 12.93 -1.81
CA THR A 119 -0.71 12.50 -2.31
C THR A 119 -1.67 13.68 -2.45
N VAL A 120 -1.76 14.53 -1.42
CA VAL A 120 -2.60 15.75 -1.44
C VAL A 120 -2.13 16.73 -2.52
N SER A 121 -0.82 16.92 -2.68
CA SER A 121 -0.28 17.80 -3.72
C SER A 121 -0.59 17.27 -5.12
N ALA A 122 -0.51 15.96 -5.33
CA ALA A 122 -0.89 15.34 -6.60
C ALA A 122 -2.40 15.48 -6.87
N ALA A 123 -3.24 15.26 -5.85
CA ALA A 123 -4.69 15.47 -5.94
C ALA A 123 -5.02 16.92 -6.32
N LEU A 124 -4.40 17.89 -5.65
CA LEU A 124 -4.57 19.32 -5.95
C LEU A 124 -4.12 19.67 -7.37
N ALA A 125 -2.96 19.16 -7.80
CA ALA A 125 -2.46 19.39 -9.15
C ALA A 125 -3.42 18.83 -10.21
N LEU A 126 -3.99 17.64 -9.97
CA LEU A 126 -5.00 17.04 -10.84
C LEU A 126 -6.33 17.79 -10.83
N ALA A 127 -6.74 18.34 -9.68
CA ALA A 127 -7.96 19.14 -9.55
C ALA A 127 -7.91 20.46 -10.35
N LEU A 128 -6.71 20.98 -10.64
CA LEU A 128 -6.52 22.15 -11.50
C LEU A 128 -6.67 21.84 -13.00
N LEU A 129 -6.67 20.57 -13.39
CA LEU A 129 -6.87 20.17 -14.79
C LEU A 129 -8.35 20.22 -15.16
N PRO A 130 -8.69 20.59 -16.40
CA PRO A 130 -10.07 20.56 -16.85
C PRO A 130 -10.60 19.13 -16.81
N VAL A 131 -11.82 18.98 -16.26
CA VAL A 131 -12.51 17.69 -16.24
C VAL A 131 -12.84 17.30 -17.68
N MET A 132 -12.33 16.15 -18.10
CA MET A 132 -12.55 15.63 -19.44
C MET A 132 -14.01 15.18 -19.57
N GLY A 133 -14.66 15.38 -20.72
CA GLY A 133 -16.09 15.07 -20.89
C GLY A 133 -16.48 13.60 -20.65
N THR A 134 -15.51 12.69 -20.56
CA THR A 134 -15.68 11.27 -20.25
C THR A 134 -15.54 10.94 -18.77
N TRP A 135 -15.28 11.92 -17.90
CA TRP A 135 -15.14 11.69 -16.47
C TRP A 135 -16.52 11.45 -15.82
N PRO A 136 -16.70 10.35 -15.07
CA PRO A 136 -18.03 9.94 -14.66
C PRO A 136 -18.50 10.53 -13.32
N LEU A 137 -17.60 11.12 -12.52
CA LEU A 137 -17.96 11.73 -11.23
C LEU A 137 -18.25 13.23 -11.35
N PRO A 138 -19.15 13.78 -10.51
CA PRO A 138 -19.31 15.22 -10.37
C PRO A 138 -18.05 15.91 -9.82
N THR A 139 -17.22 15.18 -9.09
CA THR A 139 -15.94 15.66 -8.57
C THR A 139 -14.88 15.71 -9.66
N GLY A 140 -13.84 16.52 -9.44
CA GLY A 140 -12.72 16.62 -10.37
C GLY A 140 -11.90 15.33 -10.42
N ILE A 141 -11.00 15.22 -11.40
CA ILE A 141 -10.10 14.06 -11.53
C ILE A 141 -9.11 13.88 -10.35
N GLY A 142 -8.98 14.91 -9.50
CA GLY A 142 -8.22 14.91 -8.26
C GLY A 142 -8.99 14.48 -7.02
N GLY A 143 -10.25 14.08 -7.15
CA GLY A 143 -11.16 13.85 -6.02
C GLY A 143 -12.06 15.05 -5.74
#